data_AF-A0A3P0PF50-F1
#
_entry.id   AF-A0A3P0PF50-F1
#
_cell.length_a   1.000
_cell.length_b   1.000
_cell.length_c   1.000
_cell.angle_alpha   90.00
_cell.angle_beta   90.00
_cell.angle_gamma   90.00
#
_symmetry.space_group_name_H-M   'P 1'
#
loop_
_entity.id
_entity.type
_entity.pdbx_description
1 polymer ?
#
loop_
_entity_poly.entity_id
_entity_poly.type
_entity_poly.pdbx_seq_one_letter_code
_entity_poly.pdbx_strand_id
1 'polypeptide(L)'
;MDMIKHATGPWEACEPGDYLDYDGNCIVVLGEDIRICVVLGTSDESKATAQLIAAAPDIVTALRLVASKTVLTSGIRAVVDAALGKAGYSVPVPVADPVRHVRVCGEGL
;
A
#
# COMPACT_ATOMS: atom_id res chain seq x y z
N MET A 1 -17.82 -1.47 10.75
CA MET A 1 -16.98 -0.27 10.59
C MET A 1 -15.87 -0.64 9.64
N ASP A 2 -15.90 -0.11 8.41
CA ASP A 2 -14.78 -0.27 7.49
C ASP A 2 -13.58 0.48 8.07
N MET A 3 -12.57 -0.29 8.45
CA MET A 3 -11.33 0.26 9.01
C MET A 3 -10.59 0.95 7.87
N ILE A 4 -10.65 2.28 7.80
CA ILE A 4 -9.83 3.06 6.87
C ILE A 4 -8.37 2.88 7.30
N LYS A 5 -7.59 2.16 6.49
CA LYS A 5 -6.24 1.65 6.84
C LYS A 5 -5.09 2.50 6.24
N HIS A 6 -5.37 3.31 5.22
CA HIS A 6 -4.49 4.36 4.67
C HIS A 6 -5.41 5.48 4.14
N ALA A 7 -4.95 6.74 4.08
CA ALA A 7 -5.79 7.80 3.55
C ALA A 7 -5.97 7.62 2.04
N THR A 8 -7.22 7.65 1.61
CA THR A 8 -7.61 7.48 0.21
C THR A 8 -7.12 8.67 -0.59
N GLY A 9 -6.39 8.40 -1.68
CA GLY A 9 -5.97 9.42 -2.64
C GLY A 9 -7.13 10.06 -3.40
N PRO A 10 -6.85 10.95 -4.36
CA PRO A 10 -5.52 11.28 -4.89
C PRO A 10 -4.74 12.22 -3.98
N TRP A 11 -3.41 12.07 -3.96
CA TRP A 11 -2.51 12.98 -3.27
C TRP A 11 -1.61 13.69 -4.28
N GLU A 12 -1.19 14.90 -3.95
CA GLU A 12 -0.36 15.74 -4.82
C GLU A 12 0.82 16.32 -4.03
N ALA A 13 2.04 16.14 -4.54
CA ALA A 13 3.22 16.82 -4.00
C ALA A 13 3.35 18.20 -4.66
N CYS A 14 3.34 19.26 -3.84
CA CYS A 14 3.56 20.62 -4.30
C CYS A 14 5.04 20.88 -4.64
N GLU A 15 5.33 22.03 -5.24
CA GLU A 15 6.71 22.46 -5.44
C GLU A 15 7.33 22.92 -4.11
N PRO A 16 8.67 22.79 -3.96
CA PRO A 16 9.35 23.30 -2.77
C PRO A 16 9.10 24.79 -2.56
N GLY A 17 8.65 25.17 -1.37
CA GLY A 17 8.42 26.56 -1.00
C GLY A 17 7.08 27.16 -1.44
N ASP A 18 6.19 26.36 -2.05
CA ASP A 18 4.79 26.77 -2.30
C ASP A 18 4.07 27.17 -0.99
N TYR A 19 4.55 26.64 0.13
CA TYR A 19 4.15 27.02 1.47
C TYR A 19 5.32 27.69 2.19
N LEU A 20 5.06 28.86 2.77
CA LEU A 20 6.07 29.68 3.47
C LEU A 20 6.39 29.17 4.89
N ASP A 21 5.84 28.01 5.26
CA ASP A 21 6.21 27.33 6.49
C ASP A 21 7.69 26.88 6.42
N TYR A 22 8.34 26.75 7.57
CA TYR A 22 9.73 26.26 7.67
C TYR A 22 10.72 27.03 6.76
N ASP A 23 10.61 28.36 6.73
CA ASP A 23 11.44 29.26 5.92
C ASP A 23 11.37 28.97 4.40
N GLY A 24 10.25 28.40 3.93
CA GLY A 24 10.06 27.98 2.53
C GLY A 24 10.83 26.71 2.17
N ASN A 25 11.48 26.07 3.13
CA ASN A 25 12.22 24.82 2.92
C ASN A 25 11.33 23.62 3.21
N CYS A 26 10.17 23.53 2.58
CA CYS A 26 9.31 22.36 2.70
C CYS A 26 8.64 22.00 1.39
N ILE A 27 8.31 20.72 1.26
CA ILE A 27 7.37 20.21 0.27
C ILE A 27 6.13 19.73 1.02
N VAL A 28 4.96 20.21 0.61
CA VAL A 28 3.69 19.76 1.17
C VAL A 28 3.07 18.75 0.21
N VAL A 29 2.66 17.61 0.75
CA VAL A 29 1.82 16.63 0.06
C VAL A 29 0.39 16.82 0.51
N LEU A 30 -0.48 17.17 -0.43
CA LEU A 30 -1.89 17.46 -0.21
C LEU A 30 -2.73 16.21 -0.45
N GLY A 31 -3.56 15.85 0.52
CA GLY A 31 -4.78 15.08 0.33
C GLY A 31 -6.00 15.98 0.54
N GLU A 32 -7.20 15.40 0.47
CA GLU A 32 -8.47 16.14 0.60
C GLU A 32 -8.54 16.93 1.93
N ASP A 33 -8.41 16.23 3.06
CA ASP A 33 -8.47 16.83 4.40
C ASP A 33 -7.14 16.79 5.16
N ILE A 34 -6.10 16.19 4.58
CA ILE A 34 -4.82 15.91 5.25
C ILE A 34 -3.70 16.55 4.47
N ARG A 35 -2.72 17.10 5.19
CA ARG A 35 -1.48 17.63 4.62
C ARG A 35 -0.29 16.97 5.31
N ILE A 36 0.70 16.56 4.54
CA ILE A 36 1.95 15.99 5.05
C ILE A 36 3.08 16.92 4.63
N CYS A 37 3.91 17.33 5.58
CA CYS A 37 5.03 18.22 5.31
C CYS A 37 6.34 17.44 5.34
N VAL A 38 7.11 17.52 4.24
CA VAL A 38 8.52 17.11 4.17
C VAL A 38 9.36 18.35 4.46
N VAL A 39 9.86 18.45 5.69
CA VAL A 39 10.62 19.62 6.20
C VAL A 39 12.07 19.57 5.74
N LEU A 40 12.68 20.73 5.52
CA LEU A 40 13.98 20.91 4.86
C LEU A 40 14.00 20.31 3.44
N GLY A 41 12.84 20.40 2.77
CA GLY A 41 12.46 19.58 1.62
C GLY A 41 13.07 19.95 0.27
N THR A 42 14.13 20.77 0.20
CA THR A 42 14.64 21.27 -1.09
C THR A 42 15.60 20.31 -1.79
N SER A 43 16.06 19.26 -1.10
CA SER A 43 16.93 18.23 -1.67
C SER A 43 16.20 17.30 -2.65
N ASP A 44 16.94 16.67 -3.55
CA ASP A 44 16.39 15.68 -4.49
C ASP A 44 15.79 14.47 -3.75
N GLU A 45 16.40 14.06 -2.63
CA GLU A 45 15.87 13.01 -1.75
C GLU A 45 14.50 13.40 -1.17
N SER A 46 14.34 14.66 -0.77
CA SER A 46 13.08 15.17 -0.24
C SER A 46 11.99 15.21 -1.30
N LYS A 47 12.32 15.65 -2.52
CA LYS A 47 11.41 15.62 -3.68
C LYS A 47 10.97 14.20 -4.01
N ALA A 48 11.93 13.26 -4.07
CA ALA A 48 11.63 11.85 -4.30
C ALA A 48 10.74 11.26 -3.19
N THR A 49 10.99 11.64 -1.93
CA THR A 49 10.17 11.23 -0.79
C THR A 49 8.75 11.77 -0.90
N ALA A 50 8.57 13.06 -1.21
CA ALA A 50 7.25 13.67 -1.39
C ALA A 50 6.47 13.00 -2.53
N GLN A 51 7.14 12.72 -3.66
CA GLN A 51 6.55 11.99 -4.78
C GLN A 51 6.14 10.57 -4.38
N LEU A 52 6.97 9.84 -3.63
CA LEU A 52 6.65 8.49 -3.16
C LEU A 52 5.44 8.50 -2.22
N ILE A 53 5.36 9.49 -1.33
CA ILE A 53 4.23 9.68 -0.42
C ILE A 53 2.95 9.98 -1.22
N ALA A 54 3.01 10.90 -2.20
CA ALA A 54 1.88 11.23 -3.06
C ALA A 54 1.40 10.04 -3.90
N ALA A 55 2.32 9.22 -4.41
CA ALA A 55 2.00 8.04 -5.24
C ALA A 55 1.55 6.81 -4.43
N ALA A 56 1.64 6.84 -3.09
CA ALA A 56 1.36 5.68 -2.25
C ALA A 56 -0.04 5.05 -2.47
N PRO A 57 -1.14 5.82 -2.60
CA PRO A 57 -2.46 5.24 -2.87
C PRO A 57 -2.54 4.50 -4.22
N ASP A 58 -1.90 5.03 -5.25
CA ASP A 58 -1.88 4.43 -6.60
C ASP A 58 -1.05 3.15 -6.63
N ILE A 59 0.10 3.14 -5.95
CA ILE A 59 0.96 1.95 -5.81
C ILE A 59 0.17 0.83 -5.13
N VAL A 60 -0.56 1.13 -4.06
CA VAL A 60 -1.36 0.11 -3.35
C VAL A 60 -2.51 -0.39 -4.23
N THR A 61 -3.17 0.51 -4.97
CA THR A 61 -4.21 0.14 -5.94
C THR A 61 -3.67 -0.79 -7.02
N ALA A 62 -2.49 -0.50 -7.57
CA ALA A 62 -1.83 -1.34 -8.56
C ALA A 62 -1.47 -2.73 -7.99
N LEU A 63 -0.93 -2.80 -6.77
CA LEU A 63 -0.64 -4.07 -6.11
C LEU A 63 -1.89 -4.94 -5.91
N ARG A 64 -3.01 -4.33 -5.50
CA ARG A 64 -4.29 -5.04 -5.37
C ARG A 64 -4.80 -5.53 -6.72
N LEU A 65 -4.69 -4.71 -7.76
CA LEU A 65 -5.10 -5.09 -9.11
C LEU A 65 -4.31 -6.32 -9.59
N VAL A 66 -2.98 -6.28 -9.48
CA VAL A 66 -2.09 -7.41 -9.83
C VAL A 66 -2.48 -8.66 -9.03
N ALA A 67 -2.63 -8.54 -7.71
CA ALA A 67 -3.01 -9.66 -6.85
C ALA A 67 -4.39 -10.29 -7.18
N SER A 68 -5.29 -9.50 -7.77
CA SER A 68 -6.65 -9.92 -8.12
C SER A 68 -6.79 -10.51 -9.52
N LYS A 69 -5.88 -10.13 -10.45
CA LYS A 69 -5.97 -10.50 -11.88
C LYS A 69 -4.97 -11.56 -12.31
N THR A 70 -3.99 -11.88 -11.47
CA THR A 70 -2.90 -12.80 -11.83
C THR A 70 -2.76 -13.93 -10.82
N VAL A 71 -2.44 -15.13 -11.33
CA VAL A 71 -1.99 -16.23 -10.48
C VAL A 71 -0.54 -15.96 -10.11
N LEU A 72 -0.31 -15.59 -8.85
CA LEU A 72 1.02 -15.36 -8.31
C LEU A 72 1.59 -16.68 -7.79
N THR A 73 2.89 -16.93 -8.03
CA THR A 73 3.59 -18.03 -7.36
C THR A 73 3.60 -17.79 -5.85
N SER A 74 3.72 -18.85 -5.05
CA SER A 74 3.64 -18.74 -3.57
C SER A 74 4.60 -17.72 -2.98
N GLY A 75 5.84 -17.63 -3.50
CA GLY A 75 6.82 -16.64 -3.08
C GLY A 75 6.40 -15.20 -3.41
N ILE A 76 5.89 -14.96 -4.62
CA ILE A 76 5.43 -13.61 -5.03
C ILE A 76 4.17 -13.21 -4.26
N ARG A 77 3.25 -14.16 -4.03
CA ARG A 77 2.05 -13.95 -3.21
C ARG A 77 2.42 -13.46 -1.81
N ALA A 78 3.38 -14.11 -1.16
CA ALA A 78 3.85 -13.71 0.17
C ALA A 78 4.43 -12.28 0.19
N VAL A 79 5.17 -11.87 -0.85
CA VAL A 79 5.70 -10.51 -0.97
C VAL A 79 4.58 -9.48 -1.13
N VAL A 80 3.60 -9.76 -1.98
CA VAL A 80 2.45 -8.86 -2.21
C VAL A 80 1.59 -8.75 -0.95
N ASP A 81 1.31 -9.87 -0.28
CA ASP A 81 0.56 -9.89 0.97
C ASP A 81 1.29 -9.12 2.09
N ALA A 82 2.61 -9.22 2.18
CA ALA A 82 3.42 -8.44 3.12
C ALA A 82 3.40 -6.92 2.80
N ALA A 83 3.46 -6.55 1.52
CA ALA A 83 3.38 -5.15 1.09
C ALA A 83 1.99 -4.54 1.40
N LEU A 84 0.92 -5.28 1.07
CA LEU A 84 -0.44 -4.89 1.40
C LEU A 84 -0.66 -4.81 2.91
N GLY A 85 -0.09 -5.75 3.68
CA GLY A 85 -0.09 -5.73 5.14
C GLY A 85 0.55 -4.48 5.72
N LYS A 86 1.70 -4.04 5.19
CA LYS A 86 2.36 -2.78 5.58
C LYS A 86 1.53 -1.54 5.22
N ALA A 87 0.77 -1.59 4.14
CA ALA A 87 -0.23 -0.57 3.78
C ALA A 87 -1.53 -0.67 4.61
N GLY A 88 -1.54 -1.51 5.64
CA GLY A 88 -2.67 -1.70 6.56
C GLY A 88 -3.77 -2.61 6.01
N TYR A 89 -3.69 -3.10 4.78
CA TYR A 89 -4.67 -4.04 4.22
C TYR A 89 -4.55 -5.38 4.93
N SER A 90 -5.66 -5.81 5.54
CA SER A 90 -5.75 -7.18 6.04
C SER A 90 -5.83 -8.11 4.84
N VAL A 91 -4.88 -9.02 4.72
CA VAL A 91 -5.00 -10.18 3.85
C VAL A 91 -6.34 -10.83 4.21
N PRO A 92 -7.23 -11.13 3.25
CA PRO A 92 -8.31 -12.06 3.53
C PRO A 92 -7.59 -13.32 4.01
N VAL A 93 -7.72 -13.65 5.30
CA VAL A 93 -7.31 -14.95 5.79
C VAL A 93 -7.92 -15.92 4.79
N PRO A 94 -7.13 -16.73 4.07
CA PRO A 94 -7.71 -17.75 3.22
C PRO A 94 -8.63 -18.49 4.18
N VAL A 95 -9.94 -18.48 3.91
CA VAL A 95 -10.83 -19.43 4.57
C VAL A 95 -10.16 -20.75 4.28
N ALA A 96 -9.49 -21.31 5.29
CA ALA A 96 -8.78 -22.57 5.09
C ALA A 96 -9.85 -23.50 4.56
N ASP A 97 -9.67 -23.97 3.33
CA ASP A 97 -10.59 -24.94 2.76
C ASP A 97 -10.77 -26.00 3.85
N PRO A 98 -12.02 -26.30 4.29
CA PRO A 98 -12.22 -27.20 5.40
C PRO A 98 -11.44 -28.47 5.09
N VAL A 99 -10.53 -28.85 6.00
CA VAL A 99 -9.61 -29.97 5.80
C VAL A 99 -10.45 -31.18 5.40
N ARG A 100 -10.41 -31.53 4.11
CA ARG A 100 -11.12 -32.70 3.60
C ARG A 100 -10.29 -33.91 3.97
N HIS A 101 -10.62 -34.53 5.10
CA HIS A 101 -10.09 -35.84 5.44
C HIS A 101 -10.61 -36.86 4.43
N VAL A 102 -9.78 -37.23 3.45
CA VAL A 102 -10.06 -38.34 2.55
C VAL A 102 -9.73 -39.63 3.30
N ARG A 103 -10.76 -40.39 3.68
CA ARG A 103 -10.59 -41.76 4.17
C ARG A 103 -10.37 -42.67 2.97
N VAL A 104 -9.15 -43.15 2.77
CA VAL A 104 -8.87 -44.22 1.82
C VAL A 104 -9.17 -45.55 2.52
N CYS A 105 -10.35 -46.11 2.30
CA CYS A 105 -10.63 -47.50 2.64
C CYS A 105 -10.00 -48.37 1.55
N GLY A 106 -8.95 -49.11 1.89
CA GLY A 106 -8.38 -50.12 1.00
C GLY A 106 -9.37 -51.29 0.85
N GLU A 107 -10.29 -51.18 -0.09
CA GLU A 107 -11.09 -52.31 -0.57
C GLU A 107 -10.51 -52.76 -1.91
N GLY A 108 -9.53 -53.65 -1.86
CA GLY A 108 -8.88 -54.18 -3.06
C GLY A 108 -7.55 -54.92 -2.87
N LEU A 109 -7.34 -55.59 -1.73
CA LEU A 109 -6.33 -56.65 -1.60
C LEU A 109 -7.03 -58.00 -1.51
#